data_AF-A0A7D6A2A7-F1
#
_entry.id   AF-A0A7D6A2A7-F1
#
_cell.length_a   1.000
_cell.length_b   1.000
_cell.length_c   1.000
_cell.angle_alpha   90.00
_cell.angle_beta   90.00
_cell.angle_gamma   90.00
#
_symmetry.space_group_name_H-M   'P 1'
#
loop_
_entity.id
_entity.type
_entity.pdbx_description
1 polymer ?
#
loop_
_entity_poly.entity_id
_entity_poly.type
_entity_poly.pdbx_seq_one_letter_code
_entity_poly.pdbx_strand_id
1 'polypeptide(L)'
;MPINCDELLAFARDCVERDDEVGYRNAISRAYYSAYHSVYPVLDNGPKDSHQGLIDYLKSDAWRGNEKYEKQTLIAIAYMLKSLKDSRIIADYRLEASEGVSKHNAEESVELASRVHSKVSEMTSLKLSSLSK
;
A
#
# COMPACT_ATOMS: atom_id res chain seq x y z
N MET A 1 -0.50 -21.32 -9.49
CA MET A 1 -1.49 -20.49 -8.76
C MET A 1 -1.03 -19.04 -8.83
N PRO A 2 -1.92 -18.08 -9.10
CA PRO A 2 -1.62 -16.66 -8.92
C PRO A 2 -1.50 -16.33 -7.42
N ILE A 3 -0.64 -15.38 -7.08
CA ILE A 3 -0.45 -14.87 -5.70
C ILE A 3 -1.43 -13.72 -5.39
N ASN A 4 -1.65 -13.42 -4.11
CA ASN A 4 -2.48 -12.31 -3.65
C ASN A 4 -1.69 -11.26 -2.82
N CYS A 5 -2.39 -10.19 -2.43
CA CYS A 5 -1.76 -9.08 -1.69
C CYS A 5 -1.35 -9.43 -0.26
N ASP A 6 -2.01 -10.39 0.40
CA ASP A 6 -1.63 -10.87 1.74
C ASP A 6 -0.35 -11.71 1.69
N GLU A 7 -0.21 -12.55 0.66
CA GLU A 7 1.02 -13.30 0.40
C GLU A 7 2.22 -12.36 0.15
N LEU A 8 2.00 -11.25 -0.56
CA LEU A 8 3.03 -10.21 -0.72
C LEU A 8 3.43 -9.55 0.61
N LEU A 9 2.47 -9.34 1.53
CA LEU A 9 2.75 -8.77 2.85
C LEU A 9 3.51 -9.75 3.75
N ALA A 10 3.11 -11.03 3.73
CA ALA A 10 3.80 -12.10 4.44
C ALA A 10 5.26 -12.20 3.95
N PHE A 11 5.46 -12.24 2.64
CA PHE A 11 6.80 -12.29 2.06
C PHE A 11 7.63 -11.02 2.37
N ALA A 12 6.99 -9.85 2.48
CA ALA A 12 7.68 -8.64 2.92
C ALA A 12 8.23 -8.78 4.35
N ARG A 13 7.49 -9.42 5.26
CA ARG A 13 7.96 -9.73 6.63
C ARG A 13 9.14 -10.70 6.59
N ASP A 14 9.04 -11.78 5.82
CA ASP A 14 10.14 -12.76 5.66
C ASP A 14 11.42 -12.09 5.15
N CYS A 15 11.28 -11.10 4.27
CA CYS A 15 12.42 -10.34 3.74
C CYS A 15 13.13 -9.49 4.81
N VAL A 16 12.42 -8.99 5.83
CA VAL A 16 13.03 -8.27 6.97
C VAL A 16 13.94 -9.20 7.76
N GLU A 17 13.56 -10.47 7.91
CA GLU A 17 14.29 -11.48 8.70
C GLU A 17 15.64 -11.89 8.08
N ARG A 18 15.89 -11.54 6.81
CA ARG A 18 17.21 -11.74 6.20
C ARG A 18 18.30 -10.89 6.87
N ASP A 19 17.91 -9.81 7.55
CA ASP A 19 18.79 -8.91 8.29
C ASP A 19 19.91 -8.29 7.43
N ASP A 20 19.68 -8.15 6.13
CA ASP A 20 20.59 -7.57 5.14
C ASP A 20 19.89 -6.51 4.27
N GLU A 21 20.68 -5.62 3.66
CA GLU A 21 20.12 -4.53 2.84
C GLU A 21 19.29 -5.04 1.66
N VAL A 22 19.67 -6.19 1.08
CA VAL A 22 18.91 -6.84 0.00
C VAL A 22 17.52 -7.23 0.49
N GLY A 23 17.42 -7.81 1.69
CA GLY A 23 16.18 -8.14 2.37
C GLY A 23 15.35 -6.89 2.64
N TYR A 24 15.95 -5.84 3.21
CA TYR A 24 15.25 -4.59 3.51
C TYR A 24 14.66 -3.93 2.26
N ARG A 25 15.44 -3.86 1.17
CA ARG A 25 14.95 -3.33 -0.12
C ARG A 25 13.77 -4.14 -0.65
N ASN A 26 13.86 -5.47 -0.61
CA ASN A 26 12.76 -6.33 -1.05
C ASN A 26 11.53 -6.21 -0.14
N ALA A 27 11.70 -6.12 1.18
CA ALA A 27 10.61 -5.92 2.12
C ALA A 27 9.81 -4.64 1.80
N ILE A 28 10.49 -3.51 1.58
CA ILE A 28 9.85 -2.24 1.21
C ILE A 28 9.07 -2.37 -0.10
N SER A 29 9.68 -2.97 -1.12
CA SER A 29 9.04 -3.10 -2.43
C SER A 29 7.82 -4.01 -2.38
N ARG A 30 7.90 -5.14 -1.67
CA ARG A 30 6.77 -6.07 -1.49
C ARG A 30 5.66 -5.46 -0.64
N ALA A 31 6.00 -4.71 0.42
CA ALA A 31 5.04 -3.98 1.24
C ALA A 31 4.24 -2.95 0.42
N TYR A 32 4.91 -2.19 -0.46
CA TYR A 32 4.24 -1.27 -1.37
C TYR A 32 3.26 -1.98 -2.31
N TYR A 33 3.71 -3.05 -2.98
CA TYR A 33 2.85 -3.78 -3.91
C TYR A 33 1.66 -4.44 -3.20
N SER A 34 1.88 -4.98 -2.01
CA SER A 34 0.80 -5.50 -1.16
C SER A 34 -0.26 -4.43 -0.88
N ALA A 35 0.15 -3.24 -0.41
CA ALA A 35 -0.76 -2.13 -0.12
C ALA A 35 -1.49 -1.63 -1.39
N TYR A 36 -0.79 -1.52 -2.51
CA TYR A 36 -1.41 -1.11 -3.77
C TYR A 36 -2.48 -2.10 -4.23
N HIS A 37 -2.17 -3.40 -4.18
CA HIS A 37 -3.09 -4.46 -4.61
C HIS A 37 -4.20 -4.78 -3.61
N SER A 38 -4.16 -4.28 -2.37
CA SER A 38 -5.32 -4.32 -1.47
C SER A 38 -6.29 -3.16 -1.74
N VAL A 39 -5.80 -2.00 -2.17
CA VAL A 39 -6.64 -0.80 -2.40
C VAL A 39 -7.32 -0.82 -3.76
N TYR A 40 -6.57 -1.03 -4.84
CA TYR A 40 -7.09 -0.88 -6.20
C TYR A 40 -8.34 -1.74 -6.50
N PRO A 41 -8.41 -3.04 -6.10
CA PRO A 41 -9.55 -3.90 -6.46
C PRO A 41 -10.88 -3.52 -5.81
N VAL A 42 -10.85 -2.73 -4.72
CA VAL A 42 -12.07 -2.38 -3.97
C VAL A 42 -12.70 -1.06 -4.44
N LEU A 43 -11.97 -0.27 -5.22
CA LEU A 43 -12.46 0.99 -5.79
C LEU A 43 -13.30 0.73 -7.03
N ASP A 44 -14.36 1.53 -7.19
CA ASP A 44 -15.27 1.38 -8.34
C ASP A 44 -14.68 2.05 -9.59
N ASN A 45 -13.99 3.18 -9.45
CA ASN A 45 -13.50 4.02 -10.55
C ASN A 45 -12.01 4.41 -10.40
N GLY A 46 -11.27 3.77 -9.49
CA GLY A 46 -9.84 4.00 -9.31
C GLY A 46 -9.00 3.69 -10.57
N PRO A 47 -8.03 4.56 -10.94
CA PRO A 47 -7.13 4.31 -12.07
C PRO A 47 -6.34 2.99 -11.92
N LYS A 48 -6.32 2.19 -12.99
CA LYS A 48 -5.80 0.82 -12.98
C LYS A 48 -4.34 0.72 -13.43
N ASP A 49 -3.92 1.62 -14.31
CA ASP A 49 -2.64 1.51 -15.03
C ASP A 49 -1.58 2.50 -14.55
N SER A 50 -1.89 3.29 -13.51
CA SER A 50 -0.97 4.30 -12.97
C SER A 50 -0.97 4.30 -11.45
N HIS A 51 0.15 3.89 -10.88
CA HIS A 51 0.40 3.94 -9.44
C HIS A 51 0.27 5.36 -8.88
N GLN A 52 0.83 6.36 -9.60
CA GLN A 52 0.71 7.76 -9.22
C GLN A 52 -0.72 8.28 -9.45
N GLY A 53 -1.34 7.89 -10.57
CA GLY A 53 -2.72 8.29 -10.88
C GLY A 53 -3.72 7.79 -9.84
N LEU A 54 -3.55 6.59 -9.30
CA LEU A 54 -4.37 6.09 -8.19
C LEU A 54 -4.22 6.96 -6.93
N ILE A 55 -2.98 7.29 -6.56
CA ILE A 55 -2.71 8.15 -5.41
C ILE A 55 -3.35 9.53 -5.60
N ASP A 56 -3.20 10.13 -6.77
CA ASP A 56 -3.75 11.45 -7.09
C ASP A 56 -5.29 11.44 -7.12
N TYR A 57 -5.88 10.36 -7.65
CA TYR A 57 -7.32 10.14 -7.64
C TYR A 57 -7.89 10.15 -6.22
N LEU A 58 -7.26 9.39 -5.31
CA LEU A 58 -7.66 9.29 -3.90
C LEU A 58 -7.45 10.59 -3.12
N LYS A 59 -6.44 11.39 -3.49
CA LYS A 59 -6.07 12.63 -2.81
C LYS A 59 -6.86 13.86 -3.29
N SER A 60 -7.26 13.88 -4.55
CA SER A 60 -7.98 14.99 -5.18
C SER A 60 -9.50 14.94 -4.90
N ASP A 61 -10.31 15.68 -5.66
CA ASP A 61 -11.77 15.54 -5.63
C ASP A 61 -12.31 14.55 -6.69
N ALA A 62 -11.43 13.88 -7.45
CA ALA A 62 -11.82 12.96 -8.52
C ALA A 62 -12.62 11.74 -8.03
N TRP A 63 -12.48 11.35 -6.76
CA TRP A 63 -13.29 10.30 -6.13
C TRP A 63 -14.73 10.74 -5.81
N ARG A 64 -15.01 12.05 -5.73
CA ARG A 64 -16.30 12.57 -5.24
C ARG A 64 -17.43 12.20 -6.20
N GLY A 65 -18.40 11.43 -5.70
CA GLY A 65 -19.52 10.92 -6.50
C GLY A 65 -19.17 9.70 -7.37
N ASN A 66 -17.90 9.30 -7.40
CA ASN A 66 -17.41 8.13 -8.15
C ASN A 66 -17.05 6.97 -7.22
N GLU A 67 -16.86 7.23 -5.92
CA GLU A 67 -16.60 6.23 -4.90
C GLU A 67 -17.63 6.31 -3.78
N LYS A 68 -18.00 5.14 -3.27
CA LYS A 68 -18.92 4.95 -2.13
C LYS A 68 -18.25 5.12 -0.76
N TYR A 69 -16.96 5.41 -0.72
CA TYR A 69 -16.16 5.44 0.50
C TYR A 69 -15.99 6.86 1.03
N GLU A 70 -15.85 6.97 2.35
CA GLU A 70 -15.65 8.24 3.05
C GLU A 70 -14.38 8.97 2.63
N LYS A 71 -14.50 10.29 2.40
CA LYS A 71 -13.40 11.18 1.99
C LYS A 71 -12.14 10.98 2.82
N GLN A 72 -12.30 11.00 4.14
CA GLN A 72 -11.19 10.97 5.09
C GLN A 72 -10.40 9.66 4.97
N THR A 73 -11.09 8.55 4.75
CA THR A 73 -10.47 7.24 4.57
C THR A 73 -9.66 7.19 3.27
N LEU A 74 -10.24 7.66 2.16
CA LEU A 74 -9.56 7.68 0.86
C LEU A 74 -8.29 8.56 0.90
N ILE A 75 -8.39 9.76 1.48
CA ILE A 75 -7.24 10.66 1.63
C ILE A 75 -6.17 10.03 2.53
N ALA A 76 -6.55 9.39 3.64
CA ALA A 76 -5.60 8.72 4.51
C ALA A 76 -4.85 7.60 3.76
N ILE A 77 -5.57 6.77 3.01
CA ILE A 77 -4.96 5.72 2.16
C ILE A 77 -4.02 6.34 1.13
N ALA A 78 -4.40 7.46 0.49
CA ALA A 78 -3.56 8.14 -0.49
C ALA A 78 -2.20 8.55 0.09
N TYR A 79 -2.18 9.12 1.29
CA TYR A 79 -0.92 9.52 1.94
C TYR A 79 -0.06 8.32 2.32
N MET A 80 -0.65 7.23 2.81
CA MET A 80 0.08 6.00 3.13
C MET A 80 0.68 5.36 1.86
N LEU A 81 -0.11 5.26 0.77
CA LEU A 81 0.39 4.75 -0.51
C LEU A 81 1.49 5.65 -1.09
N LYS A 82 1.40 6.98 -0.93
CA LYS A 82 2.45 7.90 -1.37
C LYS A 82 3.75 7.67 -0.62
N SER A 83 3.70 7.55 0.70
CA SER A 83 4.87 7.27 1.53
C SER A 83 5.51 5.93 1.14
N LEU A 84 4.72 4.85 1.02
CA LEU A 84 5.24 3.56 0.57
C LEU A 84 5.83 3.61 -0.84
N LYS A 85 5.21 4.34 -1.77
CA LYS A 85 5.73 4.53 -3.12
C LYS A 85 7.09 5.24 -3.11
N ASP A 86 7.24 6.26 -2.27
CA ASP A 86 8.50 7.01 -2.15
C ASP A 86 9.61 6.12 -1.57
N SER A 87 9.33 5.35 -0.51
CA SER A 87 10.25 4.36 0.05
C SER A 87 10.64 3.31 -0.99
N ARG A 88 9.66 2.81 -1.76
CA ARG A 88 9.87 1.84 -2.84
C ARG A 88 10.73 2.41 -3.97
N ILE A 89 10.63 3.71 -4.29
CA ILE A 89 11.52 4.35 -5.27
C ILE A 89 12.97 4.32 -4.78
N ILE A 90 13.21 4.58 -3.49
CA ILE A 90 14.55 4.51 -2.91
C ILE A 90 15.05 3.06 -2.93
N ALA A 91 14.23 2.11 -2.49
CA ALA A 91 14.58 0.70 -2.40
C ALA A 91 14.93 0.08 -3.77
N ASP A 92 14.10 0.31 -4.79
CA ASP A 92 14.25 -0.31 -6.12
C ASP A 92 15.28 0.40 -7.00
N TYR A 93 15.39 1.73 -6.93
CA TYR A 93 16.12 2.50 -7.94
C TYR A 93 17.35 3.25 -7.41
N ARG A 94 17.45 3.51 -6.11
CA ARG A 94 18.59 4.25 -5.52
C ARG A 94 19.58 3.29 -4.85
N LEU A 95 20.23 2.47 -5.67
CA LEU A 95 21.17 1.44 -5.21
C LEU A 95 22.49 2.03 -4.71
N GLU A 96 22.91 3.16 -5.27
CA GLU A 96 24.20 3.82 -4.96
C GLU A 96 24.07 4.91 -3.89
N ALA A 97 22.94 4.97 -3.18
CA ALA A 97 22.76 5.94 -2.10
C ALA A 97 23.69 5.59 -0.93
N SER A 98 24.49 6.56 -0.47
CA SER A 98 25.53 6.35 0.56
C SER A 98 25.01 5.81 1.90
N GLU A 99 23.76 6.11 2.25
CA GLU A 99 23.13 5.66 3.50
C GLU A 99 22.46 4.28 3.40
N GLY A 100 22.32 3.72 2.19
CA GLY A 100 21.61 2.47 1.96
C GLY A 100 20.14 2.50 2.41
N VAL A 101 19.58 1.31 2.66
CA VAL A 101 18.26 1.11 3.28
C VAL A 101 18.44 0.31 4.56
N SER A 102 17.85 0.78 5.67
CA SER A 102 17.97 0.12 6.97
C SER A 102 16.81 -0.81 7.30
N LYS A 103 17.00 -1.69 8.30
CA LYS A 103 15.94 -2.51 8.88
C LYS A 103 14.73 -1.69 9.32
N HIS A 104 14.98 -0.54 9.95
CA HIS A 104 13.93 0.37 10.41
C HIS A 104 13.05 0.85 9.24
N ASN A 105 13.64 1.20 8.08
CA ASN A 105 12.87 1.61 6.91
C ASN A 105 11.98 0.47 6.38
N ALA A 106 12.47 -0.76 6.44
CA ALA A 106 11.73 -1.95 6.03
C ALA A 106 10.56 -2.25 6.99
N GLU A 107 10.82 -2.27 8.30
CA GLU A 107 9.80 -2.46 9.33
C GLU A 107 8.70 -1.39 9.25
N GLU A 108 9.07 -0.11 9.11
CA GLU A 108 8.12 1.00 8.95
C GLU A 108 7.24 0.81 7.70
N SER A 109 7.83 0.38 6.59
CA SER A 109 7.08 0.14 5.34
C SER A 109 6.12 -1.06 5.47
N VAL A 110 6.54 -2.14 6.14
CA VAL A 110 5.69 -3.32 6.40
C VAL A 110 4.52 -2.97 7.32
N GLU A 111 4.78 -2.19 8.38
CA GLU A 111 3.74 -1.73 9.30
C GLU A 111 2.75 -0.79 8.60
N LEU A 112 3.27 0.16 7.80
CA LEU A 112 2.42 1.08 7.04
C LEU A 112 1.54 0.35 6.01
N ALA A 113 2.08 -0.67 5.34
CA ALA A 113 1.28 -1.53 4.47
C ALA A 113 0.19 -2.28 5.26
N SER A 114 0.51 -2.83 6.43
CA SER A 114 -0.46 -3.49 7.31
C SER A 114 -1.60 -2.54 7.71
N ARG A 115 -1.29 -1.26 7.98
CA ARG A 115 -2.29 -0.22 8.26
C ARG A 115 -3.19 0.11 7.06
N VAL A 116 -2.64 0.07 5.83
CA VAL A 116 -3.46 0.21 4.61
C VAL A 116 -4.47 -0.94 4.51
N HIS A 117 -4.01 -2.18 4.73
CA HIS A 117 -4.88 -3.36 4.75
C HIS A 117 -6.01 -3.24 5.78
N SER A 118 -5.70 -2.81 7.01
CA SER A 118 -6.72 -2.58 8.04
C SER A 118 -7.76 -1.56 7.60
N LYS A 119 -7.35 -0.42 7.01
CA LYS A 119 -8.31 0.58 6.49
C LYS A 119 -9.17 0.05 5.36
N VAL A 120 -8.59 -0.74 4.45
CA VAL A 120 -9.34 -1.39 3.37
C VAL A 120 -10.38 -2.36 3.94
N SER A 121 -9.98 -3.17 4.92
CA SER A 121 -10.87 -4.11 5.60
C SER A 121 -12.01 -3.39 6.33
N GLU A 122 -11.70 -2.32 7.08
CA GLU A 122 -12.70 -1.50 7.79
C GLU A 122 -13.72 -0.89 6.81
N MET A 123 -13.25 -0.24 5.74
CA MET A 123 -14.14 0.45 4.79
C MET A 123 -14.96 -0.51 3.93
N THR A 124 -14.48 -1.73 3.70
CA THR A 124 -15.23 -2.76 2.97
C THR A 124 -16.17 -3.55 3.89
N SER A 125 -15.85 -3.72 5.17
CA SER A 125 -16.69 -4.43 6.15
C SER A 125 -17.92 -3.61 6.57
N LEU A 126 -17.82 -2.28 6.64
CA LEU A 126 -18.97 -1.38 6.85
C LEU A 126 -20.07 -1.55 5.78
N LYS A 127 -19.74 -2.15 4.63
CA LYS A 127 -20.70 -2.49 3.57
C LYS A 127 -21.57 -3.71 3.92
N LEU A 128 -21.03 -4.71 4.63
CA LEU A 128 -21.76 -5.94 4.97
C LEU A 128 -22.83 -5.67 6.05
N SER A 129 -22.54 -4.79 7.01
CA SER A 129 -23.48 -4.43 8.08
C SER A 129 -24.61 -3.50 7.63
N SER A 130 -24.44 -2.75 6.54
CA SER A 130 -25.46 -1.86 5.97
C SER A 130 -26.41 -2.54 4.97
N LEU A 131 -26.05 -3.73 4.46
CA LEU A 131 -26.90 -4.57 3.60
C LEU A 131 -27.78 -5.58 4.37
N SER A 132 -27.72 -5.56 5.71
CA SER A 132 -28.41 -6.50 6.60
C SER A 132 -29.66 -5.91 7.29
N LYS A 133 -30.25 -4.86 6.72
CA LYS A 133 -31.50 -4.23 7.19
C LYS A 133 -32.56 -4.21 6.07
#